data_AF-A0A3A6PFM5-F1
#
_entry.id   AF-A0A3A6PFM5-F1
#
_cell.length_a   1.000
_cell.length_b   1.000
_cell.length_c   1.000
_cell.angle_alpha   90.00
_cell.angle_beta   90.00
_cell.angle_gamma   90.00
#
_symmetry.space_group_name_H-M   'P 1'
#
loop_
_entity.id
_entity.type
_entity.pdbx_description
1 polymer ?
#
loop_
_entity_poly.entity_id
_entity_poly.type
_entity_poly.pdbx_seq_one_letter_code
_entity_poly.pdbx_strand_id
1 'polypeptide(L)'
;MSRDFVSRVLNDPYTFLSYDPYKKYNWSASTWQSIKASKISIGMDKTQVEFSWGRPNDISKLTSEKTTIEVWGYGSQYVAFTNGKVTQIYTL
;
A
#
# COMPACT_ATOMS: atom_id res chain seq x y z
N MET A 1 27.40 -12.03 -0.06
CA MET A 1 26.24 -11.62 -0.90
C MET A 1 26.75 -11.48 -2.33
N SER A 2 26.11 -12.11 -3.33
CA SER A 2 26.62 -12.10 -4.72
C SER A 2 26.18 -10.87 -5.50
N ARG A 3 26.95 -10.48 -6.53
CA ARG A 3 26.61 -9.39 -7.46
C ARG A 3 25.22 -9.57 -8.09
N ASP A 4 24.87 -10.80 -8.45
CA ASP A 4 23.58 -11.12 -9.06
C ASP A 4 22.41 -10.93 -8.10
N PHE A 5 22.62 -11.24 -6.81
CA PHE A 5 21.61 -11.00 -5.78
C PHE A 5 21.35 -9.49 -5.62
N VAL A 6 22.40 -8.68 -5.53
CA VAL A 6 22.27 -7.22 -5.41
C VAL A 6 21.56 -6.64 -6.64
N SER A 7 21.95 -7.06 -7.85
CA SER A 7 21.30 -6.62 -9.08
C SER A 7 19.81 -6.96 -9.11
N ARG A 8 19.44 -8.16 -8.67
CA ARG A 8 18.03 -8.57 -8.60
C ARG A 8 17.22 -7.72 -7.62
N VAL A 9 17.77 -7.43 -6.45
CA VAL A 9 17.09 -6.62 -5.42
C VAL A 9 16.93 -5.17 -5.87
N LEU A 10 17.96 -4.56 -6.47
CA LEU A 10 17.87 -3.17 -6.93
C LEU A 10 16.96 -2.99 -8.16
N ASN A 11 16.79 -4.05 -8.96
CA ASN A 11 15.87 -4.05 -10.08
C ASN A 11 14.44 -4.50 -9.69
N ASP A 12 14.21 -4.87 -8.43
CA ASP A 12 12.88 -5.22 -7.96
C ASP A 12 12.06 -3.94 -7.70
N PRO A 13 11.08 -3.60 -8.54
CA PRO A 13 10.32 -2.36 -8.41
C PRO A 13 9.46 -2.32 -7.14
N TYR A 14 9.27 -3.47 -6.47
CA TYR A 14 8.56 -3.55 -5.20
C TYR A 14 9.44 -3.14 -4.02
N THR A 15 10.72 -3.51 -4.05
CA THR A 15 11.67 -3.21 -2.98
C THR A 15 12.37 -1.87 -3.20
N PHE A 16 12.61 -1.49 -4.46
CA PHE A 16 13.28 -0.25 -4.84
C PHE A 16 12.52 0.49 -5.94
N LEU A 17 12.13 1.72 -5.64
CA LEU A 17 11.55 2.61 -6.64
C LEU A 17 12.66 3.13 -7.56
N SER A 18 12.50 2.93 -8.86
CA SER A 18 13.40 3.48 -9.90
C SER A 18 13.13 4.95 -10.25
N TYR A 19 12.26 5.61 -9.48
CA TYR A 19 11.81 6.98 -9.69
C TYR A 19 11.63 7.70 -8.36
N ASP A 20 11.59 9.03 -8.41
CA ASP A 20 11.28 9.87 -7.25
C ASP A 20 9.77 9.85 -6.94
N PRO A 21 9.33 9.23 -5.84
CA PRO A 21 7.91 9.11 -5.52
C PRO A 21 7.24 10.46 -5.23
N TYR A 22 7.99 11.44 -4.71
CA TYR A 22 7.45 12.77 -4.40
C TYR A 22 7.14 13.57 -5.67
N LYS A 23 7.84 13.27 -6.77
CA LYS A 23 7.56 13.86 -8.08
C LYS A 23 6.47 13.13 -8.83
N LYS A 24 6.39 11.80 -8.68
CA LYS A 24 5.37 10.98 -9.35
C LYS A 24 3.99 11.15 -8.73
N TYR A 25 3.89 11.23 -7.41
CA TYR A 25 2.64 11.34 -6.68
C TYR A 25 2.48 12.71 -6.05
N ASN A 26 1.54 13.51 -6.55
CA ASN A 26 1.22 14.84 -6.02
C ASN A 26 0.33 14.75 -4.77
N TRP A 27 0.73 13.95 -3.79
CA TRP A 27 0.04 13.83 -2.50
C TRP A 27 0.42 14.98 -1.56
N SER A 28 -0.49 15.30 -0.64
CA SER A 28 -0.24 16.35 0.36
C SER A 28 0.92 15.99 1.29
N ALA A 29 1.52 17.00 1.90
CA ALA A 29 2.55 16.81 2.93
C ALA A 29 2.05 15.94 4.10
N SER A 30 0.77 16.06 4.49
CA SER A 30 0.16 15.26 5.55
C SER A 30 0.05 13.77 5.18
N THR A 31 -0.27 13.45 3.93
CA THR A 31 -0.25 12.07 3.43
C THR A 31 1.16 11.50 3.48
N TRP A 32 2.16 12.24 2.99
CA TRP A 32 3.57 11.80 3.07
C TRP A 32 4.08 11.63 4.49
N GLN A 33 3.68 12.51 5.41
CA GLN A 33 4.01 12.37 6.84
C GLN A 33 3.40 11.10 7.43
N SER A 34 2.16 10.76 7.06
CA SER A 34 1.49 9.54 7.52
C SER A 34 2.18 8.29 6.97
N ILE A 35 2.50 8.27 5.68
CA ILE A 35 3.25 7.20 5.01
C ILE A 35 4.59 6.96 5.71
N LYS A 36 5.39 8.02 5.93
CA LYS A 36 6.69 7.91 6.61
C LYS A 36 6.60 7.45 8.05
N ALA A 37 5.45 7.65 8.69
CA ALA A 37 5.16 7.17 10.04
C ALA A 37 4.52 5.78 10.06
N SER A 38 4.41 5.10 8.91
CA SER A 38 3.71 3.82 8.74
C SER A 38 2.27 3.86 9.28
N LYS A 39 1.56 4.97 9.04
CA LYS A 39 0.17 5.16 9.47
C LYS A 39 -0.77 5.15 8.27
N ILE A 40 -1.80 4.32 8.36
CA ILE A 40 -2.93 4.32 7.43
C ILE A 40 -4.08 5.13 8.02
N SER A 41 -4.77 5.89 7.19
CA SER A 41 -5.96 6.65 7.56
C SER A 41 -7.12 6.35 6.61
N ILE A 42 -8.34 6.52 7.13
CA ILE A 42 -9.57 6.45 6.31
C ILE A 42 -9.44 7.43 5.12
N GLY A 43 -9.86 6.98 3.94
CA GLY A 43 -9.78 7.74 2.69
C GLY A 43 -8.45 7.64 1.93
N MET A 44 -7.43 7.00 2.50
CA MET A 44 -6.22 6.67 1.73
C MET A 44 -6.55 5.74 0.56
N ASP A 45 -5.82 5.85 -0.55
CA ASP A 45 -5.89 4.85 -1.62
C ASP A 45 -4.93 3.69 -1.40
N LYS A 46 -5.08 2.65 -2.23
CA LYS A 46 -4.27 1.42 -2.13
C LYS A 46 -2.78 1.69 -2.27
N THR A 47 -2.36 2.60 -3.15
CA THR A 47 -0.95 2.95 -3.33
C THR A 47 -0.38 3.61 -2.06
N GLN A 48 -1.13 4.51 -1.44
CA GLN A 48 -0.74 5.13 -0.17
C GLN A 48 -0.61 4.09 0.96
N VAL A 49 -1.48 3.08 0.97
CA VAL A 49 -1.41 1.96 1.91
C VAL A 49 -0.16 1.10 1.66
N GLU A 50 0.14 0.75 0.41
CA GLU A 50 1.38 0.01 0.08
C GLU A 50 2.63 0.78 0.45
N PHE A 51 2.64 2.10 0.24
CA PHE A 51 3.75 2.95 0.68
C PHE A 51 3.89 3.01 2.20
N SER A 52 2.80 2.82 2.95
CA SER A 52 2.79 2.88 4.41
C SER A 52 3.21 1.55 5.06
N TRP A 53 2.61 0.44 4.63
CA TRP A 53 2.75 -0.88 5.26
C TRP A 53 3.36 -1.95 4.36
N GLY A 54 3.64 -1.63 3.10
CA GLY A 54 4.11 -2.60 2.11
C GLY A 54 2.97 -3.44 1.53
N ARG A 55 3.35 -4.54 0.87
CA ARG A 55 2.38 -5.46 0.26
C ARG A 55 1.67 -6.27 1.35
N PRO A 56 0.35 -6.48 1.22
CA PRO A 56 -0.36 -7.37 2.14
C PRO A 56 0.08 -8.82 1.96
N ASN A 57 -0.10 -9.61 3.02
CA ASN A 57 0.03 -11.06 2.97
C ASN A 57 -1.08 -11.68 2.11
N ASP A 58 -2.31 -11.15 2.25
CA ASP A 58 -3.50 -11.69 1.62
C ASP A 58 -4.42 -10.59 1.10
N ILE A 59 -5.11 -10.85 -0.01
CA ILE A 59 -6.11 -9.94 -0.59
C ILE A 59 -7.39 -10.72 -0.85
N SER A 60 -8.49 -10.28 -0.25
CA SER A 60 -9.85 -10.73 -0.59
C SER A 60 -10.58 -9.61 -1.33
N LYS A 61 -11.28 -9.94 -2.42
CA LYS A 61 -11.96 -8.95 -3.26
C LYS A 61 -13.32 -9.43 -3.72
N LEU A 62 -14.32 -8.58 -3.59
CA LEU A 62 -15.67 -8.76 -4.09
C LEU A 62 -16.05 -7.57 -4.95
N THR A 63 -16.45 -7.81 -6.20
CA THR A 63 -16.91 -6.78 -7.12
C THR A 63 -18.37 -7.03 -7.49
N SER A 64 -19.18 -5.99 -7.36
CA SER A 64 -20.54 -5.90 -7.94
C SER A 64 -20.55 -4.85 -9.06
N GLU A 65 -21.66 -4.72 -9.78
CA GLU A 65 -21.81 -3.73 -10.85
C GLU A 65 -21.53 -2.28 -10.40
N LYS A 66 -21.77 -1.95 -9.13
CA LYS A 66 -21.69 -0.56 -8.61
C LYS A 66 -20.58 -0.35 -7.58
N THR A 67 -20.03 -1.41 -7.01
CA THR A 67 -19.13 -1.28 -5.86
C THR A 67 -18.14 -2.43 -5.82
N THR A 68 -16.88 -2.09 -5.55
CA THR A 68 -15.82 -3.03 -5.23
C THR A 68 -15.47 -2.91 -3.75
N ILE A 69 -15.47 -4.04 -3.06
CA ILE A 69 -14.93 -4.18 -1.70
C ILE A 69 -13.67 -5.02 -1.79
N GLU A 70 -12.60 -4.55 -1.16
CA GLU A 70 -11.30 -5.22 -1.13
C GLU A 70 -10.78 -5.19 0.31
N VAL A 71 -10.27 -6.30 0.82
CA VAL A 71 -9.70 -6.40 2.17
C VAL A 71 -8.27 -6.93 2.05
N TRP A 72 -7.33 -6.18 2.62
CA TRP A 72 -5.91 -6.50 2.66
C TRP A 72 -5.54 -6.96 4.06
N GLY A 73 -4.96 -8.16 4.16
CA GLY A 73 -4.47 -8.74 5.41
C GLY A 73 -2.97 -8.57 5.57
N TYR A 74 -2.55 -8.16 6.76
CA TYR A 74 -1.17 -7.95 7.20
C TYR A 74 -0.91 -8.76 8.49
N GLY A 75 -1.16 -10.08 8.45
CA GLY A 75 -1.21 -10.92 9.64
C GLY A 75 -2.51 -10.69 10.41
N SER A 76 -2.45 -10.20 11.65
CA SER A 76 -3.65 -9.91 12.45
C SER A 76 -4.29 -8.55 12.15
N GLN A 77 -3.65 -7.71 11.33
CA GLN A 77 -4.16 -6.37 10.98
C GLN A 77 -4.75 -6.37 9.57
N TYR A 78 -5.85 -5.64 9.39
CA TYR A 78 -6.61 -5.63 8.15
C TYR A 78 -7.00 -4.22 7.73
N VAL A 79 -6.98 -3.98 6.42
CA VAL A 79 -7.41 -2.72 5.80
C VAL A 79 -8.50 -3.04 4.78
N ALA A 80 -9.70 -2.52 5.02
CA ALA A 80 -10.81 -2.64 4.08
C ALA A 80 -10.91 -1.40 3.20
N PHE A 81 -11.15 -1.62 1.92
CA PHE A 81 -11.35 -0.60 0.91
C PHE A 81 -12.73 -0.73 0.28
N THR A 82 -13.38 0.40 0.08
CA THR A 82 -14.56 0.51 -0.79
C THR A 82 -14.19 1.40 -1.97
N ASN A 83 -14.34 0.89 -3.19
CA ASN A 83 -13.97 1.58 -4.44
C ASN A 83 -12.53 2.13 -4.41
N GLY A 84 -11.60 1.36 -3.83
CA GLY A 84 -10.18 1.69 -3.78
C GLY A 84 -9.77 2.69 -2.68
N LYS A 85 -10.68 3.06 -1.77
CA LYS A 85 -10.43 3.97 -0.66
C LYS A 85 -10.61 3.27 0.68
N VAL A 86 -9.70 3.49 1.62
CA VAL A 86 -9.76 2.89 2.96
C VAL A 86 -11.05 3.33 3.65
N THR A 87 -11.83 2.35 4.11
CA THR A 87 -13.07 2.58 4.86
C THR A 87 -13.02 2.01 6.26
N GLN A 88 -12.21 0.98 6.51
CA GLN A 88 -11.99 0.43 7.85
C GLN A 88 -10.56 -0.08 8.02
N ILE A 89 -10.09 -0.04 9.27
CA ILE A 89 -8.83 -0.62 9.72
C ILE A 89 -9.16 -1.36 11.01
N TYR A 90 -8.83 -2.65 11.09
CA TYR A 90 -9.17 -3.47 12.26
C TYR A 90 -8.12 -4.55 12.53
N THR A 91 -8.21 -5.14 13.72
CA THR A 91 -7.34 -6.24 14.16
C THR A 91 -8.22 -7.40 14.63
N LEU A 92 -7.83 -8.63 14.30
CA LEU A 92 -8.47 -9.86 14.78
C LEU A 92 -7.70 -10.48 15.94
#